data_AF-A0A099J8Y2-F1
#
_entry.id   AF-A0A099J8Y2-F1
#
_cell.length_a   1.000
_cell.length_b   1.000
_cell.length_c   1.000
_cell.angle_alpha   90.00
_cell.angle_beta   90.00
_cell.angle_gamma   90.00
#
_symmetry.space_group_name_H-M   'P 1'
#
loop_
_entity.id
_entity.type
_entity.pdbx_description
1 polymer ?
#
loop_
_entity_poly.entity_id
_entity_poly.type
_entity_poly.pdbx_seq_one_letter_code
_entity_poly.pdbx_strand_id
1 'polypeptide(L)'
;MGRVAALGSAAARVGVAQVIGLLGFDYDTLPPRAREKVRAGSATADYVRSYLDEFVQGGASGAEAASLDDFGSKPLVVLTAGVGGDPVHSAAQEHLASLSSNSVHRVIDGASHAALILKEEYAASTTQAILEVVESLRNGIPLN
;
A
#
# COMPACT_ATOMS: atom_id res chain seq x y z
N MET A 1 4.43 42.23 -10.48
CA MET A 1 3.71 40.96 -10.72
C MET A 1 4.63 39.73 -10.67
N GLY A 2 5.81 39.72 -11.30
CA GLY A 2 6.67 38.50 -11.37
C GLY A 2 7.27 37.97 -10.06
N ARG A 3 7.54 38.83 -9.06
CA ARG A 3 8.11 38.41 -7.76
C ARG A 3 7.09 37.80 -6.80
N VAL A 4 5.82 38.21 -6.90
CA VAL A 4 4.70 37.66 -6.10
C VAL A 4 4.27 36.30 -6.65
N ALA A 5 4.29 36.11 -7.97
CA ALA A 5 4.06 34.82 -8.61
C ALA A 5 5.18 33.81 -8.34
N ALA A 6 6.44 34.25 -8.27
CA ALA A 6 7.57 33.39 -7.92
C ALA A 6 7.53 32.95 -6.44
N LEU A 7 7.15 33.86 -5.52
CA LEU A 7 6.96 33.52 -4.11
C LEU A 7 5.72 32.63 -3.89
N GLY A 8 4.64 32.85 -4.66
CA GLY A 8 3.46 31.98 -4.65
C GLY A 8 3.73 30.57 -5.18
N SER A 9 4.56 30.43 -6.22
CA SER A 9 4.98 29.12 -6.76
C SER A 9 5.92 28.37 -5.80
N ALA A 10 6.79 29.07 -5.09
CA ALA A 10 7.60 28.49 -4.02
C ALA A 10 6.75 28.07 -2.81
N ALA A 11 5.80 28.90 -2.39
CA ALA A 11 4.89 28.59 -1.28
C ALA A 11 3.89 27.46 -1.62
N ALA A 12 3.43 27.36 -2.87
CA ALA A 12 2.56 26.27 -3.32
C ALA A 12 3.31 24.92 -3.39
N ARG A 13 4.59 24.93 -3.79
CA ARG A 13 5.44 23.73 -3.79
C ARG A 13 5.82 23.27 -2.38
N VAL A 14 5.96 24.20 -1.43
CA VAL A 14 6.23 23.88 -0.02
C VAL A 14 4.93 23.50 0.71
N GLY A 15 3.80 24.14 0.43
CA GLY A 15 2.54 23.96 1.15
C GLY A 15 1.79 22.66 0.84
N VAL A 16 1.77 22.19 -0.42
CA VAL A 16 1.03 20.97 -0.80
C VAL A 16 1.83 19.70 -0.51
N ALA A 17 3.14 19.73 -0.75
CA ALA A 17 4.08 18.67 -0.38
C ALA A 17 4.10 18.42 1.14
N GLN A 18 4.07 19.51 1.92
CA GLN A 18 4.01 19.42 3.38
C GLN A 18 2.64 18.94 3.85
N VAL A 19 1.55 19.25 3.14
CA VAL A 19 0.20 18.69 3.42
C VAL A 19 0.15 17.17 3.19
N ILE A 20 0.81 16.62 2.16
CA ILE A 20 0.91 15.16 1.97
C ILE A 20 1.84 14.50 3.00
N GLY A 21 2.92 15.17 3.39
CA GLY A 21 3.70 14.80 4.58
C GLY A 21 2.93 14.91 5.91
N LEU A 22 1.84 15.71 5.94
CA LEU A 22 0.90 15.88 7.04
C LEU A 22 -0.30 14.93 6.97
N LEU A 23 -0.53 14.21 5.87
CA LEU A 23 -1.62 13.22 5.74
C LEU A 23 -1.40 11.95 6.59
N GLY A 24 -0.45 11.96 7.53
CA GLY A 24 -0.46 11.04 8.67
C GLY A 24 0.29 9.72 8.47
N PHE A 25 1.16 9.62 7.46
CA PHE A 25 2.08 8.48 7.38
C PHE A 25 3.22 8.64 8.38
N ASP A 26 3.12 7.90 9.47
CA ASP A 26 4.18 7.84 10.48
C ASP A 26 5.37 7.03 9.96
N TYR A 27 6.40 7.75 9.53
CA TYR A 27 7.68 7.21 9.06
C TYR A 27 8.73 7.09 10.17
N ASP A 28 8.39 7.39 11.43
CA ASP A 28 9.37 7.54 12.50
C ASP A 28 9.95 6.19 12.97
N THR A 29 9.35 5.09 12.54
CA THR A 29 9.86 3.73 12.73
C THR A 29 10.67 3.23 11.54
N LEU A 30 10.72 3.95 10.41
CA LEU A 30 11.56 3.53 9.28
C LEU A 30 13.04 3.76 9.59
N PRO A 31 13.96 2.91 9.08
CA PRO A 31 15.39 3.14 9.15
C PRO A 31 15.76 4.53 8.60
N PRO A 32 16.74 5.26 9.19
CA PRO A 32 16.98 6.67 8.88
C PRO A 32 17.13 6.99 7.38
N ARG A 33 17.91 6.17 6.66
CA ARG A 33 18.12 6.35 5.21
C ARG A 33 16.84 6.12 4.39
N ALA A 34 15.99 5.19 4.79
CA ALA A 34 14.72 4.94 4.11
C ALA A 34 13.74 6.09 4.38
N ARG A 35 13.67 6.55 5.62
CA ARG A 35 12.87 7.71 6.05
C ARG A 35 13.21 8.96 5.26
N GLU A 36 14.50 9.29 5.15
CA GLU A 36 14.97 10.46 4.39
C GLU A 36 14.60 10.38 2.92
N LYS A 37 14.74 9.20 2.29
CA LYS A 37 14.34 8.99 0.89
C LYS A 37 12.85 9.20 0.68
N VAL A 38 11.99 8.62 1.53
CA VAL A 38 10.54 8.77 1.43
C VAL A 38 10.13 10.23 1.64
N ARG A 39 10.71 10.90 2.65
CA ARG A 39 10.44 12.34 2.91
C ARG A 39 10.90 13.23 1.75
N ALA A 40 12.11 13.01 1.22
CA ALA A 40 12.63 13.79 0.11
C ALA A 40 11.82 13.56 -1.18
N GLY A 41 11.43 12.31 -1.46
CA GLY A 41 10.64 11.95 -2.64
C GLY A 41 9.22 12.48 -2.57
N SER A 42 8.54 12.31 -1.43
CA SER A 42 7.17 12.80 -1.22
C SER A 42 7.06 14.33 -1.24
N ALA A 43 8.16 15.04 -0.98
CA ALA A 43 8.22 16.49 -1.05
C ALA A 43 8.34 17.05 -2.49
N THR A 44 8.31 16.20 -3.52
CA THR A 44 8.40 16.62 -4.92
C THR A 44 7.03 16.83 -5.56
N ALA A 45 6.93 17.81 -6.46
CA ALA A 45 5.70 18.06 -7.21
C ALA A 45 5.28 16.86 -8.08
N ASP A 46 6.26 16.10 -8.57
CA ASP A 46 6.01 14.90 -9.38
C ASP A 46 5.38 13.78 -8.54
N TYR A 47 5.81 13.59 -7.29
CA TYR A 47 5.19 12.62 -6.40
C TYR A 47 3.71 12.96 -6.12
N VAL A 48 3.42 14.24 -5.82
CA VAL A 48 2.04 14.71 -5.59
C VAL A 48 1.18 14.49 -6.83
N ARG A 49 1.72 14.78 -8.02
CA ARG A 49 1.02 14.59 -9.28
C ARG A 49 0.73 13.12 -9.53
N SER A 50 1.72 12.25 -9.40
CA SER A 50 1.57 10.80 -9.56
C SER A 50 0.57 10.21 -8.58
N TYR A 51 0.56 10.67 -7.33
CA TYR A 51 -0.43 10.26 -6.34
C TYR A 51 -1.86 10.66 -6.77
N LEU A 52 -2.06 11.89 -7.25
CA LEU A 52 -3.37 12.32 -7.76
C LEU A 52 -3.78 11.54 -9.02
N ASP A 53 -2.84 11.32 -9.94
CA ASP A 53 -3.08 10.54 -11.15
C ASP A 53 -3.47 9.09 -10.82
N GLU A 54 -2.86 8.48 -9.78
CA GLU A 54 -3.23 7.16 -9.25
C GLU A 54 -4.69 7.12 -8.77
N PHE A 55 -5.13 8.14 -8.02
CA PHE A 55 -6.53 8.24 -7.58
C PHE A 55 -7.51 8.41 -8.74
N VAL A 56 -7.13 9.18 -9.76
CA VAL A 56 -7.97 9.39 -10.96
C VAL A 56 -8.04 8.11 -11.82
N GLN A 57 -6.93 7.39 -11.97
CA GLN A 57 -6.88 6.16 -12.76
C GLN A 57 -7.38 4.93 -11.99
N GLY A 58 -7.43 4.98 -10.66
CA GLY A 58 -7.80 3.85 -9.80
C GLY A 58 -9.15 3.21 -10.15
N GLY A 59 -10.12 3.99 -10.66
CA GLY A 59 -11.41 3.47 -11.09
C GLY A 59 -11.33 2.52 -12.30
N ALA A 60 -10.51 2.86 -13.31
CA ALA A 60 -10.30 2.00 -14.47
C ALA A 60 -9.51 0.74 -14.10
N SER A 61 -8.48 0.89 -13.27
CA SER A 61 -7.71 -0.24 -12.71
C SER A 61 -8.60 -1.19 -11.88
N GLY A 62 -9.60 -0.65 -11.19
CA GLY A 62 -10.54 -1.45 -10.41
C GLY A 62 -11.44 -2.35 -11.26
N ALA A 63 -11.90 -1.87 -12.42
CA ALA A 63 -12.71 -2.67 -13.33
C ALA A 63 -11.91 -3.83 -13.95
N GLU A 64 -10.67 -3.57 -14.36
CA GLU A 64 -9.75 -4.60 -14.85
C GLU A 64 -9.40 -5.61 -13.74
N ALA A 65 -9.13 -5.15 -12.51
CA ALA A 65 -8.88 -6.04 -11.37
C ALA A 65 -10.10 -6.92 -11.05
N ALA A 66 -11.31 -6.36 -11.14
CA ALA A 66 -12.55 -7.11 -10.92
C ALA A 66 -12.85 -8.13 -12.03
N SER A 67 -12.20 -8.03 -13.20
CA SER A 67 -12.33 -9.05 -14.26
C SER A 67 -11.56 -10.33 -13.95
N LEU A 68 -10.65 -10.30 -12.97
CA LEU A 68 -9.88 -11.45 -12.52
C LEU A 68 -10.63 -12.17 -11.40
N ASP A 69 -11.30 -13.25 -11.75
CA ASP A 69 -12.23 -14.00 -10.92
C ASP A 69 -11.67 -15.36 -10.45
N ASP A 70 -10.52 -15.80 -10.98
CA ASP A 70 -9.87 -17.04 -10.59
C ASP A 70 -8.34 -17.02 -10.81
N PHE A 71 -7.60 -17.50 -9.82
CA PHE A 71 -6.15 -17.74 -9.84
C PHE A 71 -5.80 -19.23 -9.92
N GLY A 72 -6.78 -20.13 -9.88
CA GLY A 72 -6.61 -21.58 -9.90
C GLY A 72 -5.91 -22.08 -8.64
N SER A 73 -4.75 -22.71 -8.80
CA SER A 73 -3.92 -23.22 -7.68
C SER A 73 -2.67 -22.39 -7.41
N LYS A 74 -2.59 -21.18 -7.99
CA LYS A 74 -1.46 -20.28 -7.71
C LYS A 74 -1.47 -19.87 -6.24
N PRO A 75 -0.34 -19.95 -5.52
CA PRO A 75 -0.28 -19.54 -4.12
C PRO A 75 -0.67 -18.07 -3.96
N LEU A 76 -1.63 -17.82 -3.08
CA LEU A 76 -2.15 -16.50 -2.75
C LEU A 76 -2.17 -16.29 -1.23
N VAL A 77 -1.43 -15.30 -0.74
CA VAL A 77 -1.58 -14.83 0.65
C VAL A 77 -2.30 -13.49 0.64
N VAL A 78 -3.44 -13.40 1.32
CA VAL A 78 -4.17 -12.15 1.55
C VAL A 78 -3.88 -11.66 2.97
N LEU A 79 -3.31 -10.47 3.10
CA LEU A 79 -3.10 -9.81 4.38
C LEU A 79 -4.07 -8.64 4.53
N THR A 80 -4.91 -8.69 5.56
CA THR A 80 -5.88 -7.64 5.86
C THR A 80 -5.47 -6.89 7.12
N ALA A 81 -5.52 -5.57 7.07
CA ALA A 81 -5.32 -4.72 8.24
C ALA A 81 -6.44 -4.96 9.26
N GLY A 82 -6.09 -5.21 10.53
CA GLY A 82 -7.06 -5.39 11.61
C GLY A 82 -7.75 -4.11 12.07
N VAL A 83 -7.24 -2.93 11.65
CA VAL A 83 -7.80 -1.62 12.01
C VAL A 83 -8.22 -0.85 10.76
N GLY A 84 -9.42 -0.26 10.80
CA GLY A 84 -9.91 0.68 9.78
C GLY A 84 -10.69 0.04 8.63
N GLY A 85 -10.95 -1.27 8.68
CA GLY A 85 -11.86 -1.95 7.76
C GLY A 85 -13.31 -1.93 8.25
N ASP A 86 -14.25 -1.98 7.31
CA ASP A 86 -15.67 -2.22 7.56
C ASP A 86 -16.08 -3.64 7.09
N PRO A 87 -17.32 -4.09 7.36
CA PRO A 87 -17.76 -5.42 6.93
C PRO A 87 -17.72 -5.65 5.41
N VAL A 88 -17.92 -4.59 4.60
CA VAL A 88 -17.87 -4.70 3.13
C VAL A 88 -16.45 -4.96 2.67
N HIS A 89 -15.49 -4.23 3.24
CA HIS A 89 -14.08 -4.44 3.01
C HIS A 89 -13.63 -5.84 3.45
N SER A 90 -14.04 -6.29 4.65
CA SER A 90 -13.71 -7.64 5.12
C SER A 90 -14.23 -8.73 4.17
N ALA A 91 -15.49 -8.63 3.75
CA ALA A 91 -16.07 -9.57 2.78
C ALA A 91 -15.33 -9.55 1.43
N ALA A 92 -14.87 -8.38 0.98
CA ALA A 92 -14.07 -8.29 -0.25
C ALA A 92 -12.69 -8.97 -0.11
N GLN A 93 -12.05 -8.90 1.08
CA GLN A 93 -10.79 -9.60 1.35
C GLN A 93 -10.98 -11.11 1.43
N GLU A 94 -12.07 -11.58 2.05
CA GLU A 94 -12.45 -13.00 2.06
C GLU A 94 -12.71 -13.51 0.63
N HIS A 95 -13.43 -12.73 -0.19
CA HIS A 95 -13.64 -13.06 -1.58
C HIS A 95 -12.32 -13.11 -2.36
N LEU A 96 -11.42 -12.16 -2.15
CA LEU A 96 -10.09 -12.17 -2.78
C LEU A 96 -9.32 -13.47 -2.44
N ALA A 97 -9.38 -13.92 -1.18
CA ALA A 97 -8.74 -15.17 -0.77
C ALA A 97 -9.38 -16.40 -1.43
N SER A 98 -10.67 -16.34 -1.76
CA SER A 98 -11.39 -17.43 -2.43
C SER A 98 -11.03 -17.58 -3.92
N LEU A 99 -10.35 -16.61 -4.52
CA LEU A 99 -9.93 -16.67 -5.92
C LEU A 99 -8.84 -17.73 -6.16
N SER A 100 -8.24 -18.31 -5.12
CA SER A 100 -7.29 -19.42 -5.28
C SER A 100 -7.66 -20.60 -4.37
N SER A 101 -7.47 -21.80 -4.89
CA SER A 101 -7.55 -23.06 -4.14
C SER A 101 -6.33 -23.31 -3.24
N ASN A 102 -5.25 -22.54 -3.41
CA ASN A 102 -4.05 -22.58 -2.59
C ASN A 102 -3.85 -21.18 -1.97
N SER A 103 -4.64 -20.86 -0.95
CA SER A 103 -4.64 -19.54 -0.35
C SER A 103 -4.59 -19.56 1.18
N VAL A 104 -4.06 -18.48 1.73
CA VAL A 104 -4.08 -18.19 3.16
C VAL A 104 -4.52 -16.74 3.35
N HIS A 105 -5.53 -16.54 4.19
CA HIS A 105 -6.00 -15.20 4.57
C HIS A 105 -5.65 -14.94 6.03
N ARG A 106 -4.96 -13.83 6.31
CA ARG A 106 -4.60 -13.42 7.67
C ARG A 106 -5.04 -11.98 7.91
N VAL A 107 -5.73 -11.76 9.02
CA VAL A 107 -5.98 -10.42 9.56
C VAL A 107 -4.88 -10.11 10.56
N ILE A 108 -4.20 -8.97 10.38
CA ILE A 108 -3.10 -8.55 11.25
C ILE A 108 -3.65 -7.58 12.29
N ASP A 109 -3.87 -8.09 13.50
CA ASP A 109 -4.42 -7.33 14.61
C ASP A 109 -3.58 -6.08 14.93
N GLY A 110 -4.26 -4.95 15.16
CA GLY A 110 -3.62 -3.68 15.47
C GLY A 110 -3.00 -2.95 14.27
N ALA A 111 -2.77 -3.63 13.15
CA ALA A 111 -2.23 -2.98 11.95
C ALA A 111 -3.31 -2.17 11.23
N SER A 112 -2.98 -0.91 10.90
CA SER A 112 -3.68 -0.17 9.84
C SER A 112 -3.12 -0.54 8.46
N HIS A 113 -3.82 -0.15 7.39
CA HIS A 113 -3.36 -0.39 6.01
C HIS A 113 -1.91 0.08 5.78
N ALA A 114 -1.58 1.29 6.21
CA ALA A 114 -0.23 1.84 6.07
C ALA A 114 0.78 1.12 6.98
N ALA A 115 0.35 0.64 8.14
CA ALA A 115 1.23 0.03 9.13
C ALA A 115 1.81 -1.30 8.64
N LEU A 116 1.06 -2.07 7.84
CA LEU A 116 1.52 -3.30 7.16
C LEU A 116 2.77 -3.09 6.29
N ILE A 117 3.10 -1.84 5.94
CA ILE A 117 4.23 -1.49 5.08
C ILE A 117 5.27 -0.67 5.85
N LEU A 118 4.83 0.27 6.69
CA LEU A 118 5.69 1.31 7.26
C LEU A 118 6.17 1.01 8.69
N LYS A 119 5.48 0.13 9.41
CA LYS A 119 5.84 -0.25 10.79
C LYS A 119 6.55 -1.58 10.77
N GLU A 120 7.79 -1.61 11.28
CA GLU A 120 8.62 -2.81 11.29
C GLU A 120 7.89 -4.02 11.89
N GLU A 121 7.16 -3.82 12.99
CA GLU A 121 6.34 -4.84 13.66
C GLU A 121 5.38 -5.55 12.70
N TYR A 122 4.64 -4.82 11.86
CA TYR A 122 3.64 -5.40 10.96
C TYR A 122 4.19 -5.71 9.57
N ALA A 123 5.23 -4.98 9.12
CA ALA A 123 5.92 -5.22 7.86
C ALA A 123 6.66 -6.55 7.84
N ALA A 124 7.02 -7.10 9.00
CA ALA A 124 7.52 -8.45 9.14
C ALA A 124 6.51 -9.48 8.61
N SER A 125 5.22 -9.33 8.92
CA SER A 125 4.15 -10.22 8.41
C SER A 125 4.02 -10.14 6.89
N THR A 126 4.11 -8.93 6.32
CA THR A 126 4.11 -8.73 4.85
C THR A 126 5.31 -9.40 4.18
N THR A 127 6.49 -9.23 4.75
CA THR A 127 7.72 -9.87 4.25
C THR A 127 7.60 -11.39 4.28
N GLN A 128 7.11 -11.92 5.41
CA GLN A 128 6.95 -13.36 5.60
C GLN A 128 5.95 -13.97 4.59
N ALA A 129 4.81 -13.30 4.36
CA ALA A 129 3.84 -13.73 3.35
C ALA A 129 4.45 -13.80 1.93
N ILE A 130 5.29 -12.82 1.56
CA ILE A 130 5.99 -12.83 0.27
C ILE A 130 6.93 -14.04 0.18
N LEU A 131 7.69 -14.32 1.23
CA LEU A 131 8.61 -15.46 1.27
C LEU A 131 7.84 -16.78 1.15
N GLU A 132 6.71 -16.94 1.82
CA GLU A 132 5.86 -18.13 1.73
C GLU A 132 5.34 -18.38 0.31
N VAL A 133 4.87 -17.35 -0.39
CA VAL A 133 4.45 -17.47 -1.80
C VAL A 133 5.62 -17.90 -2.68
N VAL A 134 6.79 -17.29 -2.51
CA VAL A 134 8.00 -17.62 -3.28
C VAL A 134 8.47 -19.05 -3.00
N GLU A 135 8.44 -19.49 -1.75
CA GLU A 135 8.79 -20.85 -1.36
C GLU A 135 7.79 -21.88 -1.90
N SER A 136 6.49 -21.60 -1.79
CA SER A 136 5.42 -22.44 -2.36
C SER A 136 5.63 -22.65 -3.86
N LEU A 137 5.93 -21.58 -4.61
CA LEU A 137 6.20 -21.65 -6.04
C LEU A 137 7.49 -22.43 -6.37
N ARG A 138 8.57 -22.17 -5.64
CA ARG A 138 9.89 -22.79 -5.92
C ARG A 138 9.90 -24.28 -5.63
N ASN A 139 9.19 -24.69 -4.58
CA ASN A 139 9.22 -26.06 -4.09
C ASN A 139 8.00 -26.88 -4.55
N GLY A 140 6.97 -26.23 -5.13
CA GLY A 140 5.73 -26.88 -5.53
C GLY A 140 4.90 -27.39 -4.34
N ILE A 141 5.03 -26.75 -3.18
CA ILE A 141 4.35 -27.13 -1.94
C ILE A 141 3.22 -26.13 -1.69
N PRO A 142 2.01 -26.55 -1.25
CA PRO A 142 0.93 -25.63 -0.87
C PRO A 142 1.34 -24.65 0.24
N LEU A 143 0.63 -23.52 0.33
CA LEU A 143 0.74 -22.59 1.44
C LEU A 143 0.22 -23.24 2.74
N ASN A 144 0.77 -22.81 3.88
CA ASN A 144 0.38 -23.25 5.23
C ASN A 144 -0.16 -22.09 6.08
#